data_AF-A0A7V5WMZ2-F1
#
_entry.id   AF-A0A7V5WMZ2-F1
#
_cell.length_a   1.000
_cell.length_b   1.000
_cell.length_c   1.000
_cell.angle_alpha   90.00
_cell.angle_beta   90.00
_cell.angle_gamma   90.00
#
_symmetry.space_group_name_H-M   'P 1'
#
loop_
_entity.id
_entity.type
_entity.pdbx_description
1 polymer ?
#
loop_
_entity_poly.entity_id
_entity_poly.type
_entity_poly.pdbx_seq_one_letter_code
_entity_poly.pdbx_strand_id
1 'polypeptide(L)'
;MNEKQHSVIERWERRWLGLASSMSLIFVLLIATNLAFDSNNVVQLRQRANPSEILASDIFANPGVIETAPNKYRVAVVAQTFSFNPSEILLPVDSEIEFYVTSKDVLHGFQIRSTNTNMEVIPGEVAYSSYTFKKPGEYWVVCNEYCGISHQNMLGKITVVSKAVYAQELANPKVEEVSLGQSVFESNCASCHQVSGQGIPGAFPALKGNVSATSKLAGGKDYLIHAALYGLQGGIKVDGNSFNGTMPAWKQLSDEEISAVLNYAISGWGDDGVADISPEDIAAARSQELSSEDVLGLRQSLGLE
;
A
#
# COMPACT_ATOMS: atom_id res chain seq x y z
N MET A 1 -11.71 -66.02 15.82
CA MET A 1 -11.94 -65.64 14.41
C MET A 1 -11.59 -66.85 13.55
N ASN A 2 -12.47 -67.30 12.64
CA ASN A 2 -12.16 -68.48 11.81
C ASN A 2 -11.30 -68.08 10.59
N GLU A 3 -10.62 -69.05 9.96
CA GLU A 3 -9.74 -68.81 8.80
C GLU A 3 -10.44 -68.09 7.64
N LYS A 4 -11.72 -68.37 7.40
CA LYS A 4 -12.49 -67.70 6.34
C LYS A 4 -12.64 -66.21 6.61
N GLN A 5 -12.93 -65.83 7.85
CA GLN A 5 -13.03 -64.43 8.27
C GLN A 5 -11.69 -63.71 8.14
N HIS A 6 -10.59 -64.36 8.53
CA HIS A 6 -9.25 -63.80 8.39
C HIS A 6 -8.89 -63.52 6.92
N SER A 7 -9.16 -64.48 6.02
CA SER A 7 -8.88 -64.32 4.58
C SER A 7 -9.67 -63.18 3.92
N VAL A 8 -10.89 -62.90 4.41
CA VAL A 8 -11.72 -61.80 3.89
C VAL A 8 -11.15 -60.47 4.33
N ILE A 9 -10.80 -60.33 5.61
CA ILE A 9 -10.22 -59.11 6.18
C ILE A 9 -8.89 -58.77 5.49
N GLU A 10 -8.00 -59.76 5.33
CA GLU A 10 -6.70 -59.56 4.68
C GLU A 10 -6.82 -59.04 3.24
N ARG A 11 -7.80 -59.53 2.46
CA ARG A 11 -8.06 -59.03 1.10
C ARG A 11 -8.52 -57.57 1.10
N TRP A 12 -9.36 -57.17 2.05
CA TRP A 12 -9.82 -55.79 2.15
C TRP A 12 -8.72 -54.86 2.65
N GLU A 13 -7.94 -55.29 3.63
CA GLU A 13 -6.79 -54.55 4.16
C GLU A 13 -5.75 -54.31 3.06
N ARG A 14 -5.37 -55.34 2.29
CA ARG A 14 -4.42 -55.21 1.18
C ARG A 14 -4.92 -54.26 0.09
N ARG A 15 -6.23 -54.27 -0.22
CA ARG A 15 -6.85 -53.35 -1.17
C ARG A 15 -6.83 -51.91 -0.66
N TRP A 16 -7.15 -51.70 0.61
CA TRP A 16 -7.10 -50.38 1.24
C TRP A 16 -5.69 -49.83 1.32
N LEU A 17 -4.72 -50.65 1.73
CA LEU A 17 -3.30 -50.28 1.75
C LEU A 17 -2.80 -49.94 0.34
N GLY A 18 -3.20 -50.73 -0.67
CA GLY A 18 -2.88 -50.45 -2.07
C GLY A 18 -3.46 -49.12 -2.56
N LEU A 19 -4.74 -48.85 -2.27
CA LEU A 19 -5.41 -47.59 -2.62
C LEU A 19 -4.77 -46.39 -1.91
N ALA A 20 -4.57 -46.48 -0.60
CA ALA A 20 -3.96 -45.41 0.20
C ALA A 20 -2.51 -45.12 -0.23
N SER A 21 -1.73 -46.17 -0.53
CA SER A 21 -0.37 -46.03 -1.04
C SER A 21 -0.37 -45.38 -2.43
N SER A 22 -1.30 -45.77 -3.30
CA SER A 22 -1.43 -45.17 -4.64
C SER A 22 -1.80 -43.69 -4.57
N MET A 23 -2.76 -43.34 -3.71
CA MET A 23 -3.18 -41.95 -3.51
C MET A 23 -2.04 -41.10 -2.93
N SER A 24 -1.29 -41.66 -1.98
CA SER A 24 -0.10 -41.01 -1.41
C SER A 24 0.99 -40.81 -2.46
N LEU A 25 1.25 -41.81 -3.31
CA LEU A 25 2.21 -41.71 -4.40
C LEU A 25 1.80 -40.64 -5.42
N ILE A 26 0.52 -40.60 -5.81
CA ILE A 26 -0.02 -39.56 -6.69
C ILE A 26 0.16 -38.18 -6.05
N PHE A 27 -0.16 -38.03 -4.77
CA PHE A 27 0.02 -36.77 -4.06
C PHE A 27 1.49 -36.30 -4.03
N VAL A 28 2.42 -37.21 -3.73
CA VAL A 28 3.87 -36.92 -3.76
C VAL A 28 4.33 -36.55 -5.17
N LEU A 29 3.84 -37.23 -6.21
CA LEU A 29 4.16 -36.91 -7.61
C LEU A 29 3.60 -35.54 -8.01
N LEU A 30 2.40 -35.17 -7.56
CA LEU A 30 1.83 -33.84 -7.79
C LEU A 30 2.64 -32.75 -7.09
N ILE A 31 3.06 -32.98 -5.84
CA ILE A 31 3.97 -32.05 -5.14
C ILE A 31 5.30 -31.94 -5.89
N ALA A 32 5.91 -33.06 -6.28
CA ALA A 32 7.19 -33.08 -6.98
C ALA A 32 7.12 -32.38 -8.33
N THR A 33 6.04 -32.56 -9.08
CA THR A 33 5.82 -31.86 -10.36
C THR A 33 5.60 -30.36 -10.15
N ASN A 34 4.79 -29.96 -9.17
CA ASN A 34 4.62 -28.54 -8.85
C ASN A 34 5.93 -27.90 -8.38
N LEU A 35 6.72 -28.56 -7.53
CA LEU A 35 8.04 -28.09 -7.12
C LEU A 35 9.07 -28.11 -8.25
N ALA A 36 8.92 -28.94 -9.28
CA ALA A 36 9.87 -28.99 -10.40
C ALA A 36 9.57 -27.95 -11.49
N PHE A 37 8.29 -27.60 -11.68
CA PHE A 37 7.84 -26.77 -12.81
C PHE A 37 7.26 -25.41 -12.39
N ASP A 38 6.73 -25.27 -11.18
CA ASP A 38 6.14 -24.04 -10.63
C ASP A 38 6.97 -23.43 -9.47
N SER A 39 8.20 -23.91 -9.22
CA SER A 39 9.07 -23.57 -8.07
C SER A 39 9.28 -22.08 -7.83
N ASN A 40 9.15 -21.26 -8.86
CA ASN A 40 9.47 -19.84 -8.79
C ASN A 40 8.43 -19.03 -8.00
N ASN A 41 7.24 -19.59 -7.77
CA ASN A 41 6.14 -18.90 -7.11
C ASN A 41 6.04 -19.20 -5.61
N VAL A 42 6.91 -20.04 -5.05
CA VAL A 42 6.91 -20.34 -3.61
C VAL A 42 7.41 -19.13 -2.85
N VAL A 43 6.62 -18.67 -1.88
CA VAL A 43 6.99 -17.55 -1.02
C VAL A 43 8.19 -17.92 -0.16
N GLN A 44 9.18 -17.04 -0.14
CA GLN A 44 10.38 -17.19 0.66
C GLN A 44 10.50 -16.02 1.62
N LEU A 45 10.98 -16.29 2.83
CA LEU A 45 11.45 -15.26 3.73
C LEU A 45 12.87 -14.87 3.30
N ARG A 46 13.05 -13.63 2.82
CA ARG A 46 14.36 -13.15 2.36
C ARG A 46 15.22 -12.60 3.49
N GLN A 47 14.61 -11.90 4.44
CA GLN A 47 15.31 -11.17 5.50
C GLN A 47 14.39 -10.96 6.71
N ARG A 48 14.98 -10.94 7.92
CA ARG A 48 14.34 -10.50 9.16
C ARG A 48 15.27 -9.51 9.87
N ALA A 49 14.72 -8.40 10.33
CA ALA A 49 15.44 -7.33 11.03
C ALA A 49 14.44 -6.47 11.83
N ASN A 50 14.93 -5.41 12.49
CA ASN A 50 14.02 -4.45 13.11
C ASN A 50 13.14 -3.80 12.02
N PRO A 51 11.82 -3.59 12.25
CA PRO A 51 10.93 -3.02 11.24
C PRO A 51 11.42 -1.69 10.67
N SER A 52 11.94 -0.80 11.52
CA SER A 52 12.48 0.50 11.11
C SER A 52 13.70 0.38 10.19
N GLU A 53 14.56 -0.61 10.40
CA GLU A 53 15.73 -0.86 9.55
C GLU A 53 15.34 -1.37 8.16
N ILE A 54 14.32 -2.25 8.09
CA ILE A 54 13.81 -2.74 6.81
C ILE A 54 13.17 -1.61 6.01
N LEU A 55 12.33 -0.80 6.67
CA LEU A 55 11.68 0.35 6.03
C LEU A 55 12.68 1.39 5.54
N ALA A 56 13.80 1.57 6.25
CA ALA A 56 14.88 2.47 5.85
C ALA A 56 15.83 1.90 4.78
N SER A 57 15.67 0.63 4.37
CA SER A 57 16.53 0.02 3.37
C SER A 57 16.29 0.57 1.96
N ASP A 58 17.29 0.48 1.08
CA ASP A 58 17.21 0.92 -0.33
C ASP A 58 16.07 0.26 -1.13
N ILE A 59 15.53 -0.86 -0.65
CA ILE A 59 14.40 -1.55 -1.28
C ILE A 59 13.08 -0.83 -0.96
N PHE A 60 12.91 -0.34 0.27
CA PHE A 60 11.63 0.16 0.79
C PHE A 60 11.62 1.66 1.09
N ALA A 61 12.76 2.34 1.04
CA ALA A 61 12.84 3.79 1.15
C ALA A 61 12.07 4.49 0.02
N ASN A 62 12.08 3.90 -1.18
CA ASN A 62 11.29 4.32 -2.34
C ASN A 62 10.60 3.10 -2.97
N PRO A 63 9.47 2.63 -2.40
CA PRO A 63 8.78 1.45 -2.89
C PRO A 63 8.20 1.72 -4.29
N GLY A 64 8.19 0.69 -5.14
CA GLY A 64 7.83 0.84 -6.54
C GLY A 64 8.45 -0.20 -7.44
N VAL A 65 8.36 0.03 -8.75
CA VAL A 65 8.87 -0.85 -9.81
C VAL A 65 10.22 -0.34 -10.31
N ILE A 66 11.24 -1.20 -10.29
CA ILE A 66 12.57 -0.90 -10.84
C ILE A 66 13.01 -2.05 -11.74
N GLU A 67 13.49 -1.74 -12.94
CA GLU A 67 14.14 -2.73 -13.81
C GLU A 67 15.54 -3.05 -13.26
N THR A 68 15.79 -4.31 -12.90
CA THR A 68 17.07 -4.75 -12.31
C THR A 68 17.99 -5.40 -13.34
N ALA A 69 17.42 -5.97 -14.40
CA ALA A 69 18.11 -6.51 -15.55
C ALA A 69 17.15 -6.50 -16.76
N PRO A 70 17.64 -6.69 -18.00
CA PRO A 70 16.77 -6.73 -19.16
C PRO A 70 15.63 -7.74 -18.97
N ASN A 71 14.38 -7.27 -19.03
CA ASN A 71 13.17 -8.09 -18.85
C ASN A 71 12.97 -8.67 -17.42
N LYS A 72 13.64 -8.10 -16.42
CA LYS A 72 13.51 -8.48 -15.01
C LYS A 72 13.28 -7.24 -14.13
N TYR A 73 12.22 -7.29 -13.33
CA TYR A 73 11.76 -6.16 -12.54
C TYR A 73 11.65 -6.54 -11.06
N ARG A 74 12.11 -5.63 -10.20
CA ARG A 74 11.86 -5.67 -8.76
C ARG A 74 10.66 -4.79 -8.45
N VAL A 75 9.74 -5.31 -7.67
CA VAL A 75 8.59 -4.58 -7.15
C VAL A 75 8.68 -4.58 -5.63
N ALA A 76 8.90 -3.41 -5.04
CA ALA A 76 8.89 -3.22 -3.60
C ALA A 76 7.54 -2.65 -3.15
N VAL A 77 6.90 -3.28 -2.17
CA VAL A 77 5.61 -2.85 -1.62
C VAL A 77 5.68 -2.80 -0.10
N VAL A 78 5.22 -1.70 0.48
CA VAL A 78 5.02 -1.58 1.93
C VAL A 78 3.53 -1.68 2.22
N ALA A 79 3.15 -2.71 2.97
CA ALA A 79 1.80 -2.87 3.49
C ALA A 79 1.63 -2.07 4.79
N GLN A 80 0.47 -1.46 4.93
CA GLN A 80 0.06 -0.80 6.16
C GLN A 80 -1.47 -0.77 6.25
N THR A 81 -2.00 -0.53 7.43
CA THR A 81 -3.43 -0.40 7.67
C THR A 81 -3.94 0.89 7.00
N PHE A 82 -4.75 0.89 5.94
CA PHE A 82 -5.38 -0.19 5.16
C PHE A 82 -5.03 -0.05 3.67
N SER A 83 -3.77 0.19 3.34
CA SER A 83 -3.27 0.47 2.00
C SER A 83 -1.97 -0.28 1.69
N PHE A 84 -1.75 -0.51 0.40
CA PHE A 84 -0.46 -0.91 -0.13
C PHE A 84 0.23 0.33 -0.70
N ASN A 85 1.53 0.44 -0.50
CA ASN A 85 2.35 1.50 -1.06
C ASN A 85 3.44 0.90 -1.96
N PRO A 86 3.41 1.12 -3.28
CA PRO A 86 2.33 1.78 -4.04
C PRO A 86 1.05 0.92 -4.11
N SER A 87 -0.10 1.58 -4.29
CA SER A 87 -1.40 0.93 -4.42
C SER A 87 -1.71 0.50 -5.85
N GLU A 88 -1.12 1.16 -6.85
CA GLU A 88 -1.18 0.82 -8.26
C GLU A 88 0.21 0.54 -8.84
N ILE A 89 0.34 -0.54 -9.60
CA ILE A 89 1.61 -1.04 -10.13
C ILE A 89 1.44 -1.36 -11.63
N LEU A 90 2.30 -0.81 -12.48
CA LEU A 90 2.32 -1.10 -13.92
C LEU A 90 3.48 -2.04 -14.25
N LEU A 91 3.21 -3.14 -14.97
CA LEU A 91 4.23 -4.15 -15.34
C LEU A 91 4.12 -4.61 -16.80
N PRO A 92 5.23 -4.99 -17.43
CA PRO A 92 5.22 -5.62 -18.74
C PRO A 92 4.94 -7.13 -18.67
N VAL A 93 4.08 -7.62 -19.56
CA VAL A 93 3.82 -9.06 -19.76
C VAL A 93 5.10 -9.81 -20.17
N ASP A 94 5.18 -11.11 -19.86
CA ASP A 94 6.30 -11.99 -20.18
C ASP A 94 7.66 -11.49 -19.66
N SER A 95 7.63 -10.89 -18.47
CA SER A 95 8.80 -10.40 -17.73
C SER A 95 8.88 -11.09 -16.37
N GLU A 96 10.10 -11.32 -15.88
CA GLU A 96 10.32 -11.90 -14.56
C GLU A 96 10.13 -10.80 -13.51
N ILE A 97 9.14 -10.97 -12.63
CA ILE A 97 8.81 -9.98 -11.60
C ILE A 97 9.16 -10.55 -10.23
N GLU A 98 10.00 -9.85 -9.49
CA GLU A 98 10.37 -10.17 -8.11
C GLU A 98 9.66 -9.22 -7.15
N PHE A 99 8.69 -9.74 -6.41
CA PHE A 99 7.97 -8.99 -5.38
C PHE A 99 8.71 -9.08 -4.06
N TYR A 100 8.95 -7.92 -3.45
CA TYR A 100 9.47 -7.74 -2.11
C TYR A 100 8.42 -6.98 -1.32
N VAL A 101 7.85 -7.61 -0.30
CA VAL A 101 6.75 -7.03 0.47
C VAL A 101 7.10 -7.05 1.95
N THR A 102 6.91 -5.92 2.63
CA THR A 102 7.06 -5.81 4.10
C THR A 102 5.87 -5.09 4.69
N SER A 103 5.73 -5.12 6.02
CA SER A 103 4.70 -4.39 6.74
C SER A 103 5.31 -3.30 7.62
N LYS A 104 4.64 -2.15 7.65
CA LYS A 104 4.98 -1.02 8.51
C LYS A 104 4.41 -1.14 9.92
N ASP A 105 3.31 -1.86 10.11
CA ASP A 105 2.51 -1.80 11.35
C ASP A 105 2.11 -3.18 11.91
N VAL A 106 1.16 -3.87 11.27
CA VAL A 106 0.58 -5.15 11.71
C VAL A 106 0.75 -6.22 10.65
N LEU A 107 0.32 -7.44 10.93
CA LEU A 107 0.33 -8.51 9.96
C LEU A 107 -0.71 -8.23 8.85
N HIS A 108 -0.29 -8.40 7.59
CA HIS A 108 -1.14 -8.27 6.41
C HIS A 108 -1.02 -9.50 5.51
N GLY A 109 -2.00 -9.64 4.63
CA GLY A 109 -1.90 -10.52 3.47
C GLY A 109 -1.52 -9.75 2.22
N PHE A 110 -0.80 -10.38 1.30
CA PHE A 110 -0.58 -9.86 -0.06
C PHE A 110 -0.89 -10.98 -1.05
N GLN A 111 -2.13 -10.98 -1.55
CA GLN A 111 -2.59 -11.95 -2.53
C GLN A 111 -2.86 -11.26 -3.87
N ILE A 112 -2.16 -11.69 -4.92
CA ILE A 112 -2.45 -11.27 -6.29
C ILE A 112 -3.51 -12.23 -6.85
N ARG A 113 -4.73 -11.73 -7.06
CA ARG A 113 -5.85 -12.53 -7.57
C ARG A 113 -5.54 -13.08 -8.96
N SER A 114 -6.08 -14.26 -9.26
CA SER A 114 -5.84 -14.99 -10.52
C SER A 114 -4.39 -15.43 -10.74
N THR A 115 -3.60 -15.48 -9.66
CA THR A 115 -2.24 -16.05 -9.62
C THR A 115 -2.10 -16.97 -8.39
N ASN A 116 -0.93 -17.61 -8.25
CA ASN A 116 -0.55 -18.36 -7.05
C ASN A 116 0.29 -17.52 -6.06
N THR A 117 0.45 -16.22 -6.31
CA THR A 117 1.20 -15.32 -5.42
C THR A 117 0.33 -14.94 -4.23
N ASN A 118 0.64 -15.52 -3.07
CA ASN A 118 -0.05 -15.27 -1.81
C ASN A 118 0.96 -15.26 -0.66
N MET A 119 1.21 -14.09 -0.08
CA MET A 119 2.24 -13.85 0.92
C MET A 119 1.62 -13.40 2.24
N GLU A 120 2.12 -13.95 3.34
CA GLU A 120 1.96 -13.37 4.68
C GLU A 120 3.02 -12.27 4.85
N VAL A 121 2.60 -11.08 5.28
CA VAL A 121 3.44 -9.88 5.35
C VAL A 121 3.52 -9.42 6.79
N ILE A 122 4.68 -9.65 7.40
CA ILE A 122 4.90 -9.44 8.84
C ILE A 122 5.84 -8.25 9.06
N PRO A 123 5.56 -7.35 10.01
CA PRO A 123 6.49 -6.29 10.37
C PRO A 123 7.86 -6.85 10.79
N GLY A 124 8.94 -6.31 10.24
CA GLY A 124 10.29 -6.81 10.52
C GLY A 124 10.70 -8.00 9.63
N GLU A 125 9.91 -8.35 8.61
CA GLU A 125 10.23 -9.37 7.62
C GLU A 125 10.08 -8.85 6.18
N VAL A 126 10.87 -9.44 5.28
CA VAL A 126 10.73 -9.24 3.83
C VAL A 126 10.21 -10.52 3.21
N ALA A 127 8.92 -10.52 2.89
CA ALA A 127 8.29 -11.57 2.09
C ALA A 127 8.72 -11.42 0.63
N TYR A 128 9.09 -12.53 0.00
CA TYR A 128 9.57 -12.57 -1.37
C TYR A 128 8.84 -13.62 -2.19
N SER A 129 8.46 -13.26 -3.41
CA SER A 129 7.95 -14.20 -4.40
C SER A 129 8.28 -13.71 -5.80
N SER A 130 8.60 -14.61 -6.71
CA SER A 130 8.75 -14.26 -8.13
C SER A 130 7.53 -14.75 -8.92
N TYR A 131 7.10 -13.98 -9.91
CA TYR A 131 5.99 -14.35 -10.77
C TYR A 131 6.21 -13.84 -12.19
N THR A 132 5.64 -14.53 -13.19
CA THR A 132 5.66 -14.09 -14.59
C THR A 132 4.24 -14.06 -15.13
N PHE A 133 3.73 -12.86 -15.40
CA PHE A 133 2.41 -12.68 -15.99
C PHE A 133 2.42 -13.07 -17.47
N LYS A 134 1.59 -14.05 -17.83
CA LYS A 134 1.46 -14.56 -19.21
C LYS A 134 0.33 -13.90 -20.01
N LYS A 135 -0.51 -13.10 -19.35
CA LYS A 135 -1.65 -12.44 -19.97
C LYS A 135 -1.66 -10.97 -19.54
N PRO A 136 -1.82 -10.03 -20.47
CA PRO A 136 -2.14 -8.65 -20.11
C PRO A 136 -3.50 -8.55 -19.43
N GLY A 137 -3.67 -7.55 -18.58
CA GLY A 137 -4.92 -7.31 -17.85
C GLY A 137 -4.69 -6.70 -16.48
N GLU A 138 -5.79 -6.48 -15.76
CA GLU A 138 -5.78 -6.00 -14.39
C GLU A 138 -5.82 -7.17 -13.41
N TYR A 139 -4.94 -7.11 -12.42
CA TYR A 139 -4.80 -8.09 -11.36
C TYR A 139 -4.99 -7.39 -10.01
N TRP A 140 -6.04 -7.73 -9.30
CA TRP A 140 -6.31 -7.16 -7.98
C TRP A 140 -5.41 -7.77 -6.92
N VAL A 141 -4.78 -6.92 -6.13
CA VAL A 141 -4.09 -7.29 -4.89
C VAL A 141 -5.08 -7.13 -3.76
N VAL A 142 -5.23 -8.16 -2.93
CA VAL A 142 -6.14 -8.15 -1.79
C VAL A 142 -5.35 -8.48 -0.54
N CYS A 143 -5.58 -7.72 0.53
CA CYS A 143 -5.21 -8.15 1.85
C CYS A 143 -6.15 -9.27 2.30
N ASN A 144 -5.64 -10.49 2.42
CA ASN A 144 -6.40 -11.67 2.83
C ASN A 144 -6.14 -12.09 4.28
N GLU A 145 -5.42 -11.27 5.04
CA GLU A 145 -5.32 -11.42 6.50
C GLU A 145 -5.95 -10.23 7.23
N TYR A 146 -6.80 -10.52 8.22
CA TYR A 146 -7.44 -9.51 9.04
C TYR A 146 -6.42 -8.56 9.71
N CYS A 147 -6.37 -7.33 9.21
CA CYS A 147 -5.47 -6.28 9.70
C CYS A 147 -6.18 -5.15 10.46
N GLY A 148 -7.51 -5.22 10.64
CA GLY A 148 -8.28 -4.25 11.42
C GLY A 148 -9.68 -3.95 10.88
N ILE A 149 -10.31 -2.89 11.40
CA ILE A 149 -11.74 -2.58 11.17
C ILE A 149 -12.12 -2.25 9.71
N SER A 150 -11.18 -1.76 8.91
CA SER A 150 -11.37 -1.46 7.49
C SER A 150 -10.63 -2.44 6.58
N HIS A 151 -10.32 -3.64 7.09
CA HIS A 151 -9.58 -4.68 6.37
C HIS A 151 -10.13 -4.96 4.96
N GLN A 152 -11.46 -4.93 4.79
CA GLN A 152 -12.14 -5.15 3.51
C GLN A 152 -11.82 -4.12 2.43
N ASN A 153 -11.30 -2.95 2.79
CA ASN A 153 -10.99 -1.86 1.85
C ASN A 153 -9.51 -1.87 1.41
N MET A 154 -8.70 -2.78 1.95
CA MET A 154 -7.27 -2.86 1.64
C MET A 154 -7.03 -3.62 0.33
N LEU A 155 -7.09 -2.85 -0.76
CA LEU A 155 -6.96 -3.33 -2.13
C LEU A 155 -5.80 -2.61 -2.84
N GLY A 156 -5.16 -3.29 -3.78
CA GLY A 156 -4.24 -2.72 -4.74
C GLY A 156 -4.52 -3.26 -6.14
N LYS A 157 -3.87 -2.70 -7.15
CA LYS A 157 -4.09 -3.07 -8.55
C LYS A 157 -2.77 -3.16 -9.30
N ILE A 158 -2.54 -4.30 -9.95
CA ILE A 158 -1.43 -4.51 -10.86
C ILE A 158 -1.97 -4.53 -12.29
N THR A 159 -1.54 -3.58 -13.11
CA THR A 159 -1.89 -3.51 -14.53
C THR A 159 -0.74 -4.09 -15.35
N VAL A 160 -1.02 -5.18 -16.06
CA VAL A 160 -0.05 -5.85 -16.93
C VAL A 160 -0.34 -5.48 -18.37
N VAL A 161 0.64 -4.89 -19.05
CA VAL A 161 0.51 -4.40 -20.44
C VAL A 161 1.55 -5.05 -21.35
N SER A 162 1.43 -4.82 -22.66
CA SER A 162 2.48 -5.24 -23.60
C SER A 162 3.77 -4.44 -23.35
N LYS A 163 4.94 -5.01 -23.67
CA LYS A 163 6.23 -4.32 -23.51
C LYS A 163 6.31 -2.99 -24.27
N ALA A 164 5.64 -2.90 -25.43
CA ALA A 164 5.56 -1.67 -26.20
C ALA A 164 4.74 -0.59 -25.49
N VAL A 165 3.58 -0.96 -24.93
CA VAL A 165 2.77 -0.04 -24.12
C VAL A 165 3.52 0.34 -22.86
N TYR A 166 4.16 -0.61 -22.17
CA TYR A 166 4.97 -0.32 -20.98
C TYR A 166 6.08 0.70 -21.27
N ALA A 167 6.85 0.52 -22.35
CA ALA A 167 7.88 1.47 -22.76
C ALA A 167 7.30 2.84 -23.15
N GLN A 168 6.12 2.86 -23.79
CA GLN A 168 5.42 4.11 -24.10
C GLN A 168 4.97 4.82 -22.83
N GLU A 169 4.42 4.10 -21.86
CA GLU A 169 3.97 4.64 -20.58
C GLU A 169 5.16 5.18 -19.77
N LEU A 170 6.30 4.48 -19.74
CA LEU A 170 7.54 5.01 -19.12
C LEU A 170 8.10 6.25 -19.82
N ALA A 171 7.94 6.34 -21.16
CA ALA A 171 8.40 7.48 -21.95
C ALA A 171 7.41 8.65 -21.96
N ASN A 172 6.15 8.39 -21.59
CA ASN A 172 5.14 9.40 -21.37
C ASN A 172 5.36 9.94 -19.95
N PRO A 173 5.52 11.25 -19.75
CA PRO A 173 5.63 11.84 -18.40
C PRO A 173 4.31 11.75 -17.59
N LYS A 174 3.49 10.72 -17.83
CA LYS A 174 2.19 10.42 -17.23
C LYS A 174 2.10 9.03 -16.60
N VAL A 175 3.12 8.17 -16.68
CA VAL A 175 3.37 7.30 -15.54
C VAL A 175 3.92 8.26 -14.50
N GLU A 176 3.01 8.87 -13.75
CA GLU A 176 3.40 9.62 -12.56
C GLU A 176 4.25 8.65 -11.75
N GLU A 177 5.55 8.87 -11.76
CA GLU A 177 6.40 8.53 -10.62
C GLU A 177 5.56 8.96 -9.42
N VAL A 178 5.01 7.99 -8.68
CA VAL A 178 4.12 8.25 -7.55
C VAL A 178 4.88 9.24 -6.70
N SER A 179 4.45 10.50 -6.74
CA SER A 179 5.25 11.56 -6.14
C SER A 179 5.36 11.24 -4.65
N LEU A 180 6.48 11.59 -4.02
CA LEU A 180 6.63 11.41 -2.57
C LEU A 180 5.37 11.90 -1.82
N GLY A 181 4.78 13.00 -2.29
CA GLY A 181 3.55 13.56 -1.73
C GLY A 181 2.33 12.66 -1.88
N GLN A 182 2.12 12.06 -3.05
CA GLN A 182 1.04 11.09 -3.26
C GLN A 182 1.23 9.84 -2.39
N SER A 183 2.46 9.32 -2.33
CA SER A 183 2.81 8.17 -1.51
C SER A 183 2.53 8.44 -0.03
N VAL A 184 3.01 9.58 0.50
CA VAL A 184 2.74 10.00 1.89
C VAL A 184 1.25 10.21 2.13
N PHE A 185 0.52 10.77 1.16
CA PHE A 185 -0.93 10.98 1.26
C PHE A 185 -1.70 9.65 1.38
N GLU A 186 -1.46 8.72 0.46
CA GLU A 186 -2.10 7.40 0.46
C GLU A 186 -1.79 6.61 1.73
N SER A 187 -0.59 6.82 2.27
CA SER A 187 -0.16 6.14 3.49
C SER A 187 -0.71 6.76 4.78
N ASN A 188 -0.86 8.07 4.86
CA ASN A 188 -1.13 8.73 6.15
C ASN A 188 -2.48 9.43 6.20
N CYS A 189 -2.97 9.94 5.07
CA CYS A 189 -4.10 10.85 5.01
C CYS A 189 -5.36 10.22 4.41
N ALA A 190 -5.18 9.29 3.45
CA ALA A 190 -6.27 8.73 2.66
C ALA A 190 -7.26 7.87 3.45
N SER A 191 -6.87 7.34 4.61
CA SER A 191 -7.78 6.57 5.48
C SER A 191 -8.98 7.40 5.97
N CYS A 192 -8.78 8.69 6.19
CA CYS A 192 -9.83 9.64 6.59
C CYS A 192 -10.29 10.48 5.40
N HIS A 193 -9.37 11.06 4.64
CA HIS A 193 -9.69 12.01 3.57
C HIS A 193 -10.00 11.36 2.22
N GLN A 194 -9.93 10.02 2.13
CA GLN A 194 -10.06 9.21 0.92
C GLN A 194 -8.95 9.50 -0.10
N VAL A 195 -8.61 8.51 -0.94
CA VAL A 195 -7.59 8.66 -2.00
C VAL A 195 -7.94 9.80 -2.97
N SER A 196 -9.23 10.01 -3.21
CA SER A 196 -9.75 11.09 -4.05
C SER A 196 -9.76 12.48 -3.39
N GLY A 197 -9.39 12.57 -2.10
CA GLY A 197 -9.42 13.81 -1.32
C GLY A 197 -10.84 14.31 -1.00
N GLN A 198 -11.89 13.54 -1.28
CA GLN A 198 -13.29 13.96 -1.08
C GLN A 198 -13.77 13.84 0.38
N GLY A 199 -13.02 13.14 1.23
CA GLY A 199 -13.44 12.85 2.60
C GLY A 199 -14.76 12.07 2.66
N ILE A 200 -15.46 12.20 3.78
CA ILE A 200 -16.77 11.60 4.03
C ILE A 200 -17.66 12.69 4.65
N PRO A 201 -18.72 13.15 3.98
CA PRO A 201 -19.60 14.20 4.51
C PRO A 201 -20.07 13.93 5.94
N GLY A 202 -19.88 14.92 6.82
CA GLY A 202 -20.22 14.82 8.25
C GLY A 202 -19.23 14.06 9.14
N ALA A 203 -18.22 13.39 8.57
CA ALA A 203 -17.19 12.67 9.32
C ALA A 203 -15.77 13.20 9.07
N PHE A 204 -15.35 13.30 7.80
CA PHE A 204 -14.04 13.78 7.40
C PHE A 204 -14.15 14.82 6.29
N PRO A 205 -13.55 16.01 6.44
CA PRO A 205 -13.69 17.08 5.45
C PRO A 205 -12.98 16.74 4.14
N ALA A 206 -13.52 17.28 3.05
CA ALA A 206 -12.87 17.23 1.74
C ALA A 206 -11.60 18.09 1.74
N LEU A 207 -10.52 17.55 1.20
CA LEU A 207 -9.27 18.28 0.94
C LEU A 207 -9.22 18.80 -0.50
N LYS A 208 -9.75 18.02 -1.44
CA LYS A 208 -9.84 18.39 -2.85
C LYS A 208 -10.56 19.74 -3.00
N GLY A 209 -9.97 20.65 -3.77
CA GLY A 209 -10.42 22.04 -3.94
C GLY A 209 -10.19 22.94 -2.72
N ASN A 210 -10.42 22.44 -1.51
CA ASN A 210 -10.36 23.22 -0.27
C ASN A 210 -8.93 23.55 0.18
N VAL A 211 -7.99 22.62 0.06
CA VAL A 211 -6.57 22.85 0.40
C VAL A 211 -5.95 23.82 -0.60
N SER A 212 -6.23 23.65 -1.89
CA SER A 212 -5.86 24.61 -2.95
C SER A 212 -6.40 26.01 -2.66
N ALA A 213 -7.70 26.14 -2.37
CA ALA A 213 -8.31 27.42 -2.04
C ALA A 213 -7.68 28.07 -0.80
N THR A 214 -7.41 27.27 0.24
CA THR A 214 -6.77 27.75 1.48
C THR A 214 -5.35 28.24 1.22
N SER A 215 -4.56 27.54 0.40
CA SER A 215 -3.18 27.93 0.08
C SER A 215 -3.05 29.33 -0.53
N LYS A 216 -4.13 29.81 -1.19
CA LYS A 216 -4.19 31.13 -1.84
C LYS A 216 -4.52 32.27 -0.89
N LEU A 217 -4.94 31.97 0.35
CA LEU A 217 -5.23 32.98 1.37
C LEU A 217 -3.94 33.50 1.99
N ALA A 218 -3.92 34.78 2.39
CA ALA A 218 -2.82 35.31 3.18
C ALA A 218 -2.72 34.58 4.52
N GLY A 219 -1.60 33.91 4.79
CA GLY A 219 -1.43 33.05 5.98
C GLY A 219 -1.95 31.61 5.80
N GLY A 220 -2.54 31.28 4.65
CA GLY A 220 -3.08 29.95 4.37
C GLY A 220 -2.01 28.86 4.32
N LYS A 221 -0.86 29.15 3.70
CA LYS A 221 0.32 28.27 3.70
C LYS A 221 0.75 27.90 5.12
N ASP A 222 0.85 28.90 5.99
CA ASP A 222 1.27 28.71 7.39
C ASP A 222 0.25 27.84 8.16
N TYR A 223 -1.04 28.12 8.00
CA TYR A 223 -2.09 27.27 8.59
C TYR A 223 -2.02 25.81 8.11
N LEU A 224 -1.84 25.56 6.81
CA LEU A 224 -1.77 24.20 6.27
C LEU A 224 -0.59 23.41 6.85
N ILE A 225 0.57 24.06 6.99
CA ILE A 225 1.76 23.46 7.61
C ILE A 225 1.47 23.11 9.08
N HIS A 226 0.88 24.03 9.84
CA HIS A 226 0.55 23.79 11.24
C HIS A 226 -0.56 22.74 11.43
N ALA A 227 -1.54 22.67 10.53
CA ALA A 227 -2.56 21.63 10.55
C ALA A 227 -1.97 20.23 10.35
N ALA A 228 -0.98 20.06 9.47
CA ALA A 228 -0.28 18.80 9.31
C ALA A 228 0.59 18.46 10.54
N LEU A 229 1.38 19.43 11.02
CA LEU A 229 2.34 19.22 12.11
C LEU A 229 1.67 19.01 13.48
N TYR A 230 0.62 19.76 13.79
CA TYR A 230 0.05 19.85 15.14
C TYR A 230 -1.40 19.34 15.22
N GLY A 231 -1.98 18.96 14.08
CA GLY A 231 -3.37 18.50 14.01
C GLY A 231 -4.36 19.66 14.10
N LEU A 232 -5.64 19.31 14.11
CA LEU A 232 -6.75 20.26 14.17
C LEU A 232 -7.89 19.64 14.97
N GLN A 233 -8.38 20.35 15.98
CA GLN A 233 -9.50 19.91 16.79
C GLN A 233 -10.53 21.03 16.95
N GLY A 234 -11.80 20.65 16.86
CA GLY A 234 -12.93 21.55 17.11
C GLY A 234 -13.87 21.68 15.91
N GLY A 235 -14.84 22.58 16.06
CA GLY A 235 -15.87 22.83 15.06
C GLY A 235 -15.30 23.55 13.84
N ILE A 236 -15.46 22.96 12.65
CA ILE A 236 -15.12 23.58 11.37
C ILE A 236 -16.24 23.38 10.34
N LYS A 237 -16.29 24.24 9.33
CA LYS A 237 -17.12 24.06 8.13
C LYS A 237 -16.25 23.91 6.88
N VAL A 238 -16.60 22.93 6.06
CA VAL A 238 -16.00 22.69 4.75
C VAL A 238 -17.12 22.34 3.77
N ASP A 239 -17.21 23.08 2.67
CA ASP A 239 -18.28 22.96 1.66
C ASP A 239 -19.70 22.96 2.25
N GLY A 240 -19.93 23.79 3.27
CA GLY A 240 -21.22 23.90 3.96
C GLY A 240 -21.54 22.76 4.94
N ASN A 241 -20.68 21.73 5.04
CA ASN A 241 -20.81 20.66 6.02
C ASN A 241 -20.08 21.01 7.31
N SER A 242 -20.71 20.74 8.45
CA SER A 242 -20.09 20.93 9.77
C SER A 242 -19.37 19.66 10.22
N PHE A 243 -18.17 19.85 10.79
CA PHE A 243 -17.35 18.80 11.37
C PHE A 243 -16.95 19.22 12.78
N ASN A 244 -16.84 18.25 13.69
CA ASN A 244 -16.33 18.47 15.06
C ASN A 244 -15.42 17.29 15.46
N GLY A 245 -14.53 16.95 14.54
CA GLY A 245 -13.60 15.82 14.67
C GLY A 245 -12.27 16.23 15.29
N THR A 246 -11.34 15.29 15.30
CA THR A 246 -9.95 15.53 15.68
C THR A 246 -9.06 14.95 14.59
N MET A 247 -8.30 15.82 13.93
CA MET A 247 -7.22 15.44 13.02
C MET A 247 -5.94 15.31 13.85
N PRO A 248 -5.30 14.13 13.90
CA PRO A 248 -4.07 13.94 14.67
C PRO A 248 -2.90 14.71 14.07
N ALA A 249 -1.91 15.00 14.91
CA ALA A 249 -0.64 15.58 14.52
C ALA A 249 0.27 14.56 13.82
N TRP A 250 1.01 14.98 12.79
CA TRP A 250 1.93 14.13 12.02
C TRP A 250 3.40 14.50 12.23
N LYS A 251 3.78 14.84 13.47
CA LYS A 251 5.16 15.26 13.81
C LYS A 251 6.24 14.22 13.49
N GLN A 252 5.87 12.95 13.39
CA GLN A 252 6.77 11.83 13.08
C GLN A 252 7.22 11.77 11.61
N LEU A 253 6.50 12.43 10.69
CA LEU A 253 6.92 12.53 9.29
C LEU A 253 8.08 13.53 9.17
N SER A 254 8.97 13.34 8.19
CA SER A 254 10.07 14.26 7.91
C SER A 254 9.58 15.58 7.30
N ASP A 255 10.48 16.58 7.23
CA ASP A 255 10.16 17.87 6.62
C ASP A 255 9.89 17.73 5.12
N GLU A 256 10.63 16.84 4.45
CA GLU A 256 10.42 16.47 3.05
C GLU A 256 9.07 15.78 2.83
N GLU A 257 8.70 14.84 3.71
CA GLU A 257 7.41 14.14 3.62
C GLU A 257 6.22 15.08 3.80
N ILE A 258 6.28 15.98 4.81
CA ILE A 258 5.21 16.95 5.06
C ILE A 258 5.12 17.99 3.93
N SER A 259 6.26 18.50 3.47
CA SER A 259 6.31 19.40 2.31
C SER A 259 5.68 18.74 1.08
N ALA A 260 6.07 17.50 0.77
CA ALA A 260 5.59 16.78 -0.39
C ALA A 260 4.09 16.49 -0.32
N VAL A 261 3.57 16.02 0.83
CA VAL A 261 2.13 15.68 0.96
C VAL A 261 1.24 16.92 0.91
N LEU A 262 1.67 18.05 1.46
CA LEU A 262 0.91 19.30 1.37
C LEU A 262 0.88 19.81 -0.07
N ASN A 263 2.00 19.77 -0.78
CA ASN A 263 2.08 20.12 -2.20
C ASN A 263 1.20 19.21 -3.08
N TYR A 264 1.16 17.92 -2.78
CA TYR A 264 0.23 16.99 -3.42
C TYR A 264 -1.23 17.32 -3.08
N ALA A 265 -1.57 17.62 -1.83
CA ALA A 265 -2.93 18.01 -1.47
C ALA A 265 -3.39 19.34 -2.10
N ILE A 266 -2.45 20.23 -2.47
CA ILE A 266 -2.73 21.50 -3.15
C ILE A 266 -3.06 21.31 -4.63
N SER A 267 -2.49 20.33 -5.31
CA SER A 267 -2.50 20.26 -6.79
C SER A 267 -2.81 18.86 -7.37
N GLY A 268 -2.69 17.81 -6.58
CA GLY A 268 -2.70 16.40 -7.01
C GLY A 268 -4.03 15.90 -7.57
N TRP A 269 -5.14 16.60 -7.35
CA TRP A 269 -6.45 16.21 -7.89
C TRP A 269 -6.90 17.04 -9.11
N GLY A 270 -5.96 17.74 -9.75
CA GLY A 270 -6.22 18.65 -10.86
C GLY A 270 -6.69 20.04 -10.42
N ASP A 271 -6.42 20.39 -9.16
CA ASP A 271 -6.74 21.69 -8.59
C ASP A 271 -5.73 22.75 -9.06
N ASP A 272 -6.16 24.01 -9.15
CA ASP A 272 -5.37 25.14 -9.67
C ASP A 272 -4.48 25.79 -8.59
N GLY A 273 -3.98 24.99 -7.64
CA GLY A 273 -3.15 25.44 -6.53
C GLY A 273 -1.68 25.54 -6.90
N VAL A 274 -0.95 26.48 -6.29
CA VAL A 274 0.50 26.60 -6.46
C VAL A 274 1.18 25.83 -5.35
N ALA A 275 1.82 24.71 -5.70
CA ALA A 275 2.61 23.90 -4.78
C ALA A 275 3.97 24.57 -4.52
N ASP A 276 4.08 25.30 -3.40
CA ASP A 276 5.28 26.09 -3.04
C ASP A 276 5.75 25.90 -1.59
N ILE A 277 5.30 24.84 -0.92
CA ILE A 277 5.73 24.53 0.45
C ILE A 277 7.05 23.78 0.41
N SER A 278 8.12 24.38 0.93
CA SER A 278 9.45 23.80 0.99
C SER A 278 9.69 23.05 2.32
N PRO A 279 10.64 22.10 2.39
CA PRO A 279 11.05 21.49 3.66
C PRO A 279 11.54 22.52 4.69
N GLU A 280 12.17 23.61 4.25
CA GLU A 280 12.62 24.70 5.12
C GLU A 280 11.45 25.41 5.81
N ASP A 281 10.31 25.57 5.12
CA ASP A 281 9.09 26.12 5.73
C ASP A 281 8.59 25.21 6.87
N ILE A 282 8.67 23.87 6.68
CA ILE A 282 8.27 22.90 7.70
C ILE A 282 9.21 22.96 8.91
N ALA A 283 10.52 22.98 8.66
CA ALA A 283 11.54 23.08 9.70
C ALA A 283 11.35 24.35 10.55
N ALA A 284 11.03 25.48 9.92
CA ALA A 284 10.74 26.72 10.63
C ALA A 284 9.48 26.61 11.50
N ALA A 285 8.39 26.02 11.00
CA ALA A 285 7.13 25.87 11.72
C ALA A 285 7.23 24.90 12.93
N ARG A 286 8.14 23.93 12.90
CA ARG A 286 8.38 23.03 14.04
C ARG A 286 8.87 23.72 15.31
N SER A 287 9.43 24.92 15.19
CA SER A 287 9.92 25.71 16.33
C SER A 287 8.81 26.40 17.14
N GLN A 288 7.59 26.48 16.61
CA GLN A 288 6.50 27.28 17.20
C GLN A 288 5.64 26.53 18.23
N GLU A 289 5.79 25.19 18.34
CA GLU A 289 5.04 24.30 19.25
C GLU A 289 3.58 24.72 19.53
N LEU A 290 2.69 24.51 18.55
CA LEU A 290 1.26 24.83 18.70
C LEU A 290 0.43 23.64 19.23
N SER A 291 -0.68 23.95 19.91
CA SER A 291 -1.77 23.00 20.18
C SER A 291 -2.76 22.93 19.02
N SER A 292 -3.57 21.86 18.98
CA SER A 292 -4.63 21.70 17.96
C SER A 292 -5.67 22.82 17.99
N GLU A 293 -5.89 23.43 19.15
CA GLU A 293 -6.77 24.57 19.37
C GLU A 293 -6.16 25.87 18.85
N ASP A 294 -4.84 26.05 18.98
CA ASP A 294 -4.14 27.20 18.39
C ASP A 294 -4.24 27.15 16.86
N VAL A 295 -4.11 25.94 16.27
CA VAL A 295 -4.30 25.73 14.83
C VAL A 295 -5.73 26.05 14.39
N LEU A 296 -6.74 25.72 15.21
CA LEU A 296 -8.12 26.16 14.96
C LEU A 296 -8.22 27.69 14.95
N GLY A 297 -7.54 28.36 15.87
CA GLY A 297 -7.45 29.83 15.89
C GLY A 297 -6.84 30.40 14.60
N LEU A 298 -5.77 29.77 14.08
CA LEU A 298 -5.19 30.13 12.79
C LEU A 298 -6.22 29.98 11.67
N ARG A 299 -6.95 28.87 11.61
CA ARG A 299 -8.03 28.65 10.62
C ARG A 299 -9.06 29.79 10.66
N GLN A 300 -9.54 30.13 11.85
CA GLN A 300 -10.56 31.16 12.04
C GLN A 300 -10.05 32.54 11.63
N SER A 301 -8.76 32.84 11.88
CA SER A 301 -8.13 34.10 11.44
C SER A 301 -8.13 34.28 9.92
N LEU A 302 -8.19 33.18 9.16
CA LEU A 302 -8.30 33.19 7.69
C LEU A 302 -9.74 33.41 7.20
N GLY A 303 -10.71 33.57 8.11
CA GLY A 303 -12.13 33.65 7.79
C GLY A 303 -12.76 32.31 7.43
N LEU A 304 -12.10 31.20 7.77
CA LEU A 304 -12.62 29.85 7.60
C LEU A 304 -13.30 29.41 8.91
N GLU A 305 -14.64 29.33 8.88
CA GLU A 305 -15.44 28.79 9.99
C GLU A 305 -15.31 27.27 10.17
#